data_AF-A0A7K3YC19-F1
#
_entry.id   AF-A0A7K3YC19-F1
#
_cell.length_a   1.000
_cell.length_b   1.000
_cell.length_c   1.000
_cell.angle_alpha   90.00
_cell.angle_beta   90.00
_cell.angle_gamma   90.00
#
_symmetry.space_group_name_H-M   'P 1'
#
loop_
_entity.id
_entity.type
_entity.pdbx_description
1 polymer ?
#
loop_
_entity_poly.entity_id
_entity_poly.type
_entity_poly.pdbx_seq_one_letter_code
_entity_poly.pdbx_strand_id
1 'polypeptide(L)'
;MAKKAKAKQAEPMKLFYIFYNQERWDNWITTLEGADFEPAEGEEVSEGEQMLYAFAEDITLSVLKIIRLYQNDRLTKEEATAKLNEVELVVMAGLPDGELEDIIGSLQLSLLVLFTACRRYLDGGFDKDIKTLVKKGRALDEDDLEEALEVAANIGAAVIDGATCCARYIKDDMENPGLFDEWLIEIDTMSNAMKSLAKFDEVPGDTS
;
A
#
# COMPACT_ATOMS: atom_id res chain seq x y z
N MET A 1 39.85 14.53 -26.38
CA MET A 1 38.79 13.49 -26.42
C MET A 1 38.89 12.65 -25.14
N ALA A 2 38.23 13.07 -24.06
CA ALA A 2 38.20 12.30 -22.81
C ALA A 2 37.07 11.26 -22.90
N LYS A 3 37.42 9.97 -22.83
CA LYS A 3 36.44 8.87 -22.71
C LYS A 3 35.77 8.98 -21.33
N LYS A 4 34.48 9.30 -21.29
CA LYS A 4 33.64 9.11 -20.10
C LYS A 4 33.62 7.62 -19.77
N ALA A 5 34.12 7.25 -18.60
CA ALA A 5 33.95 5.91 -18.05
C ALA A 5 32.44 5.67 -17.84
N LYS A 6 31.88 4.62 -18.47
CA LYS A 6 30.57 4.10 -18.09
C LYS A 6 30.68 3.63 -16.64
N ALA A 7 29.86 4.19 -15.76
CA ALA A 7 29.67 3.66 -14.42
C ALA A 7 29.26 2.19 -14.56
N LYS A 8 29.99 1.28 -13.91
CA LYS A 8 29.53 -0.10 -13.73
C LYS A 8 28.22 -0.01 -12.94
N GLN A 9 27.11 -0.43 -13.53
CA GLN A 9 25.92 -0.77 -12.74
C GLN A 9 26.38 -1.84 -11.75
N ALA A 10 26.21 -1.57 -10.45
CA ALA A 10 26.41 -2.57 -9.42
C ALA A 10 25.45 -3.73 -9.70
N GLU A 11 25.90 -4.97 -9.52
CA GLU A 11 24.98 -6.10 -9.57
C GLU A 11 23.90 -5.90 -8.48
N PRO A 12 22.61 -6.09 -8.82
CA PRO A 12 21.51 -5.89 -7.88
C PRO A 12 21.70 -6.81 -6.67
N MET A 13 21.50 -6.29 -5.45
CA MET A 13 21.69 -7.09 -4.25
C MET A 13 20.56 -8.11 -4.15
N LYS A 14 20.92 -9.38 -3.91
CA LYS A 14 19.94 -10.41 -3.56
C LYS A 14 19.45 -10.15 -2.14
N LEU A 15 18.19 -9.74 -1.99
CA LEU A 15 17.56 -9.56 -0.68
C LEU A 15 16.61 -10.74 -0.43
N PHE A 16 16.80 -11.39 0.71
CA PHE A 16 15.99 -12.54 1.16
C PHE A 16 14.73 -12.13 1.94
N TYR A 17 14.59 -10.83 2.25
CA TYR A 17 13.50 -10.27 3.05
C TYR A 17 12.74 -9.15 2.30
N ILE A 18 12.62 -9.26 0.97
CA ILE A 18 11.88 -8.25 0.18
C ILE A 18 10.38 -8.34 0.47
N PHE A 19 9.86 -9.56 0.57
CA PHE A 19 8.43 -9.82 0.63
C PHE A 19 7.95 -9.88 2.07
N TYR A 20 6.75 -9.32 2.27
CA TYR A 20 6.05 -9.37 3.54
C TYR A 20 5.71 -10.82 3.90
N ASN A 21 5.76 -11.18 5.19
CA ASN A 21 5.56 -12.56 5.65
C ASN A 21 4.85 -12.59 7.01
N GLN A 22 4.47 -13.79 7.46
CA GLN A 22 3.74 -14.00 8.70
C GLN A 22 4.50 -13.51 9.94
N GLU A 23 5.80 -13.80 10.03
CA GLU A 23 6.61 -13.36 11.17
C GLU A 23 6.59 -11.83 11.33
N ARG A 24 6.65 -11.11 10.20
CA ARG A 24 6.58 -9.65 10.20
C ARG A 24 5.22 -9.13 10.63
N TRP A 25 4.15 -9.76 10.18
CA TRP A 25 2.78 -9.47 10.63
C TRP A 25 2.65 -9.66 12.14
N ASP A 26 3.03 -10.85 12.64
CA ASP A 26 2.92 -11.20 14.06
C ASP A 26 3.71 -10.25 14.95
N ASN A 27 4.88 -9.80 14.48
CA ASN A 27 5.69 -8.80 15.18
C ASN A 27 4.95 -7.45 15.30
N TRP A 28 4.25 -7.01 14.25
CA TRP A 28 3.46 -5.78 14.31
C TRP A 28 2.26 -5.92 15.23
N ILE A 29 1.53 -7.04 15.17
CA ILE A 29 0.40 -7.31 16.07
C ILE A 29 0.87 -7.30 17.53
N THR A 30 1.92 -8.05 17.85
CA THR A 30 2.52 -8.07 19.20
C THR A 30 2.95 -6.67 19.66
N THR A 31 3.44 -5.83 18.74
CA THR A 31 3.83 -4.46 19.08
C THR A 31 2.61 -3.61 19.42
N LEU A 32 1.52 -3.72 18.66
CA LEU A 32 0.27 -2.99 18.88
C LEU A 32 -0.47 -3.45 20.16
N GLU A 33 -0.39 -4.73 20.52
CA GLU A 33 -0.97 -5.25 21.76
C GLU A 33 -0.38 -4.57 23.01
N GLY A 34 0.84 -4.06 22.92
CA GLY A 34 1.51 -3.34 24.00
C GLY A 34 1.38 -1.81 23.94
N ALA A 35 0.72 -1.26 22.93
CA ALA A 35 0.66 0.18 22.68
C ALA A 35 -0.52 0.86 23.40
N ASP A 36 -0.34 2.14 23.75
CA ASP A 36 -1.41 2.98 24.28
C ASP A 36 -2.11 3.72 23.13
N PHE A 37 -3.42 3.54 23.01
CA PHE A 37 -4.26 4.22 22.02
C PHE A 37 -4.91 5.51 22.55
N GLU A 38 -4.64 5.87 23.81
CA GLU A 38 -5.01 7.17 24.35
C GLU A 38 -3.88 8.18 24.13
N PRO A 39 -4.16 9.39 23.61
CA PRO A 39 -3.14 10.42 23.47
C PRO A 39 -2.55 10.84 24.83
N ALA A 40 -1.22 10.95 24.89
CA ALA A 40 -0.55 11.47 26.07
C ALA A 40 -0.92 12.95 26.32
N GLU A 41 -0.70 13.45 27.54
CA GLU A 41 -1.02 14.84 27.89
C GLU A 41 -0.27 15.83 26.98
N GLY A 42 -1.03 16.56 26.15
CA GLY A 42 -0.50 17.54 25.21
C GLY A 42 -0.15 16.99 23.83
N GLU A 43 -0.44 15.71 23.55
CA GLU A 43 -0.32 15.09 22.23
C GLU A 43 -1.69 14.94 21.57
N GLU A 44 -1.74 15.09 20.24
CA GLU A 44 -2.97 14.94 19.45
C GLU A 44 -3.17 13.51 18.92
N VAL A 45 -2.10 12.72 18.86
CA VAL A 45 -2.08 11.36 18.29
C VAL A 45 -1.37 10.44 19.28
N SER A 46 -2.00 9.32 19.62
CA SER A 46 -1.48 8.32 20.55
C SER A 46 -0.30 7.53 19.98
N GLU A 47 0.41 6.81 20.84
CA GLU A 47 1.49 5.90 20.43
C GLU A 47 0.96 4.77 19.53
N GLY A 48 -0.18 4.19 19.89
CA GLY A 48 -0.85 3.13 19.13
C GLY A 48 -1.26 3.60 17.74
N GLU A 49 -1.81 4.81 17.60
CA GLU A 49 -2.14 5.39 16.29
C GLU A 49 -0.88 5.60 15.43
N GLN A 50 0.20 6.15 16.01
CA GLN A 50 1.48 6.31 15.29
C GLN A 50 2.04 4.97 14.82
N MET A 51 1.96 3.93 15.66
CA MET A 51 2.37 2.57 15.29
C MET A 51 1.49 1.97 14.20
N LEU A 52 0.17 2.20 14.26
CA LEU A 52 -0.77 1.74 13.25
C LEU A 52 -0.49 2.36 11.88
N TYR A 53 -0.17 3.66 11.83
CA TYR A 53 0.27 4.33 10.60
C TYR A 53 1.56 3.70 10.05
N ALA A 54 2.56 3.49 10.92
CA ALA A 54 3.82 2.86 10.51
C ALA A 54 3.63 1.41 10.01
N PHE A 55 2.69 0.67 10.61
CA PHE A 55 2.33 -0.68 10.21
C PHE A 55 1.69 -0.69 8.80
N ALA A 56 0.73 0.21 8.55
CA ALA A 56 0.12 0.38 7.23
C ALA A 56 1.17 0.73 6.17
N GLU A 57 2.02 1.74 6.44
CA GLU A 57 3.10 2.14 5.54
C GLU A 57 4.05 0.99 5.20
N ASP A 58 4.35 0.13 6.18
CA ASP A 58 5.23 -1.00 6.00
C ASP A 58 4.65 -2.06 5.05
N ILE A 59 3.37 -2.39 5.22
CA ILE A 59 2.64 -3.28 4.31
C ILE A 59 2.63 -2.67 2.91
N THR A 60 2.21 -1.41 2.79
CA THR A 60 2.12 -0.68 1.52
C THR A 60 3.45 -0.65 0.79
N LEU A 61 4.54 -0.34 1.48
CA LEU A 61 5.88 -0.34 0.90
C LEU A 61 6.29 -1.74 0.42
N SER A 62 5.97 -2.77 1.20
CA SER A 62 6.33 -4.16 0.87
C SER A 62 5.56 -4.68 -0.34
N VAL A 63 4.28 -4.36 -0.44
CA VAL A 63 3.45 -4.67 -1.62
C VAL A 63 3.95 -3.92 -2.86
N LEU A 64 4.26 -2.64 -2.75
CA LEU A 64 4.71 -1.84 -3.90
C LEU A 64 6.12 -2.21 -4.39
N LYS A 65 6.96 -2.83 -3.54
CA LYS A 65 8.22 -3.45 -4.01
C LYS A 65 7.95 -4.55 -5.02
N ILE A 66 6.90 -5.35 -4.87
CA ILE A 66 6.51 -6.39 -5.86
C ILE A 66 6.22 -5.73 -7.20
N ILE A 67 5.44 -4.64 -7.19
CA ILE A 67 5.10 -3.89 -8.40
C ILE A 67 6.35 -3.28 -9.05
N ARG A 68 7.28 -2.74 -8.26
CA ARG A 68 8.54 -2.20 -8.79
C ARG A 68 9.42 -3.28 -9.40
N LEU A 69 9.51 -4.45 -8.78
CA LEU A 69 10.21 -5.58 -9.38
C LEU A 69 9.60 -5.98 -10.72
N TYR A 70 8.27 -6.00 -10.83
CA TYR A 70 7.59 -6.21 -12.11
C TYR A 70 7.92 -5.10 -13.13
N GLN A 71 7.83 -3.83 -12.74
CA GLN A 71 8.16 -2.67 -13.61
C GLN A 71 9.62 -2.68 -14.10
N ASN A 72 10.52 -3.30 -13.34
CA ASN A 72 11.94 -3.42 -13.68
C ASN A 72 12.28 -4.74 -14.39
N ASP A 73 11.28 -5.48 -14.88
CA ASP A 73 11.44 -6.78 -15.53
C ASP A 73 12.17 -7.82 -14.65
N ARG A 74 12.05 -7.72 -13.32
CA ARG A 74 12.60 -8.67 -12.34
C ARG A 74 11.63 -9.79 -11.96
N LEU A 75 10.34 -9.57 -12.19
CA LEU A 75 9.28 -10.55 -12.02
C LEU A 75 8.41 -10.55 -13.28
N THR A 76 7.92 -11.71 -13.71
CA THR A 76 6.82 -11.75 -14.67
C THR A 76 5.52 -11.28 -14.02
N LYS A 77 4.49 -11.04 -14.84
CA LYS A 77 3.15 -10.73 -14.32
C LYS A 77 2.63 -11.83 -13.40
N GLU A 78 2.82 -13.09 -13.79
CA GLU A 78 2.37 -14.25 -13.03
C GLU A 78 3.09 -14.36 -11.68
N GLU A 79 4.42 -14.15 -11.66
CA GLU A 79 5.20 -14.16 -10.42
C GLU A 79 4.81 -13.01 -9.49
N ALA A 80 4.64 -11.79 -10.03
CA ALA A 80 4.17 -10.64 -9.26
C ALA A 80 2.77 -10.88 -8.68
N THR A 81 1.87 -11.47 -9.48
CA THR A 81 0.51 -11.82 -9.02
C THR A 81 0.54 -12.87 -7.91
N ALA A 82 1.37 -13.90 -8.05
CA ALA A 82 1.53 -14.93 -7.01
C ALA A 82 2.06 -14.33 -5.71
N LYS A 83 3.05 -13.44 -5.78
CA LYS A 83 3.61 -12.75 -4.61
C LYS A 83 2.62 -11.80 -3.95
N LEU A 84 1.80 -11.09 -4.72
CA LEU A 84 0.71 -10.29 -4.17
C LEU A 84 -0.28 -11.14 -3.38
N ASN A 85 -0.69 -12.28 -3.93
CA ASN A 85 -1.62 -13.19 -3.26
C ASN A 85 -1.04 -13.78 -1.96
N GLU A 86 0.26 -14.10 -1.94
CA GLU A 86 0.95 -14.55 -0.72
C GLU A 86 0.89 -13.49 0.38
N VAL A 87 1.19 -12.23 0.06
CA VAL A 87 1.16 -11.11 1.03
C VAL A 87 -0.27 -10.80 1.47
N GLU A 88 -1.23 -10.77 0.53
CA GLU A 88 -2.63 -10.53 0.83
C GLU A 88 -3.20 -11.61 1.75
N LEU A 89 -2.84 -12.88 1.53
CA LEU A 89 -3.25 -13.96 2.42
C LEU A 89 -2.78 -13.70 3.86
N VAL A 90 -1.54 -13.23 4.06
CA VAL A 90 -1.04 -12.90 5.40
C VAL A 90 -1.79 -11.72 6.00
N VAL A 91 -1.92 -10.62 5.25
CA VAL A 91 -2.48 -9.36 5.75
C VAL A 91 -3.99 -9.47 6.02
N MET A 92 -4.71 -10.24 5.20
CA MET A 92 -6.16 -10.40 5.29
C MET A 92 -6.57 -11.68 6.04
N ALA A 93 -5.61 -12.43 6.60
CA ALA A 93 -5.90 -13.65 7.35
C ALA A 93 -6.42 -13.32 8.76
N GLY A 94 -7.75 -13.33 8.89
CA GLY A 94 -8.42 -13.23 10.18
C GLY A 94 -8.16 -11.89 10.89
N LEU A 95 -8.73 -11.78 12.09
CA LEU A 95 -8.53 -10.65 12.98
C LEU A 95 -7.85 -11.15 14.25
N PRO A 96 -7.00 -10.34 14.90
CA PRO A 96 -6.54 -10.66 16.23
C PRO A 96 -7.73 -10.68 17.20
N ASP A 97 -7.60 -11.46 18.27
CA ASP A 97 -8.61 -11.49 19.32
C ASP A 97 -8.55 -10.21 20.18
N GLY A 98 -9.69 -9.81 20.75
CA GLY A 98 -9.73 -8.78 21.79
C GLY A 98 -9.79 -7.34 21.24
N GLU A 99 -9.15 -6.40 21.95
CA GLU A 99 -9.29 -4.96 21.69
C GLU A 99 -8.73 -4.52 20.33
N LEU A 100 -7.84 -5.31 19.72
CA LEU A 100 -7.29 -5.03 18.40
C LEU A 100 -8.21 -5.48 17.24
N GLU A 101 -9.27 -6.25 17.49
CA GLU A 101 -10.13 -6.80 16.44
C GLU A 101 -10.69 -5.69 15.53
N ASP A 102 -11.30 -4.66 16.12
CA ASP A 102 -11.89 -3.53 15.39
C ASP A 102 -10.83 -2.63 14.73
N ILE A 103 -9.68 -2.45 15.40
CA ILE A 103 -8.58 -1.61 14.91
C ILE A 103 -7.94 -2.24 13.66
N ILE A 104 -7.61 -3.53 13.74
CA ILE A 104 -7.03 -4.27 12.62
C ILE A 104 -8.06 -4.52 11.53
N GLY A 105 -9.33 -4.73 11.86
CA GLY A 105 -10.40 -4.80 10.87
C GLY A 105 -10.51 -3.51 10.04
N SER A 106 -10.42 -2.36 10.70
CA SER A 106 -10.44 -1.05 10.02
C SER A 106 -9.20 -0.86 9.12
N LEU A 107 -8.01 -1.26 9.59
CA LEU A 107 -6.79 -1.28 8.78
C LEU A 107 -6.92 -2.20 7.55
N GLN A 108 -7.44 -3.41 7.72
CA GLN A 108 -7.63 -4.35 6.60
C GLN A 108 -8.59 -3.77 5.56
N LEU A 109 -9.68 -3.15 5.98
CA LEU A 109 -10.63 -2.49 5.09
C LEU A 109 -9.99 -1.37 4.27
N SER A 110 -9.12 -0.55 4.88
CA SER A 110 -8.40 0.50 4.15
C SER A 110 -7.39 -0.10 3.15
N LEU A 111 -6.73 -1.20 3.50
CA LEU A 111 -5.75 -1.88 2.64
C LEU A 111 -6.35 -2.67 1.46
N LEU A 112 -7.67 -2.86 1.38
CA LEU A 112 -8.31 -3.51 0.23
C LEU A 112 -7.96 -2.81 -1.10
N VAL A 113 -7.86 -1.47 -1.07
CA VAL A 113 -7.52 -0.70 -2.27
C VAL A 113 -6.09 -0.94 -2.73
N LEU A 114 -5.14 -1.15 -1.81
CA LEU A 114 -3.74 -1.41 -2.12
C LEU A 114 -3.61 -2.66 -3.00
N PHE A 115 -4.19 -3.78 -2.58
CA PHE A 115 -4.12 -5.05 -3.33
C PHE A 115 -4.89 -4.98 -4.64
N THR A 116 -6.09 -4.39 -4.61
CA THR A 116 -6.96 -4.30 -5.80
C THR A 116 -6.37 -3.36 -6.85
N ALA A 117 -5.76 -2.24 -6.44
CA ALA A 117 -5.02 -1.33 -7.33
C ALA A 117 -3.78 -2.00 -7.94
N CYS A 118 -3.02 -2.76 -7.15
CA CYS A 118 -1.87 -3.52 -7.63
C CYS A 118 -2.27 -4.53 -8.71
N ARG A 119 -3.34 -5.31 -8.48
CA ARG A 119 -3.90 -6.22 -9.49
C ARG A 119 -4.35 -5.47 -10.73
N ARG A 120 -5.12 -4.39 -10.56
CA ARG A 120 -5.59 -3.54 -11.65
C ARG A 120 -4.44 -2.99 -12.50
N TYR A 121 -3.32 -2.62 -11.87
CA TYR A 121 -2.12 -2.19 -12.58
C TYR A 121 -1.49 -3.31 -13.41
N LEU A 122 -1.34 -4.52 -12.84
CA LEU A 122 -0.81 -5.70 -13.52
C LEU A 122 -1.70 -6.16 -14.69
N ASP A 123 -3.02 -6.03 -14.55
CA ASP A 123 -3.98 -6.31 -15.62
C ASP A 123 -4.02 -5.24 -16.71
N GLY A 124 -3.69 -4.00 -16.34
CA GLY A 124 -3.80 -2.85 -17.22
C GLY A 124 -5.24 -2.42 -17.45
N GLY A 125 -5.45 -1.54 -18.44
CA GLY A 125 -6.80 -1.08 -18.82
C GLY A 125 -7.46 -0.12 -17.81
N PHE A 126 -6.69 0.50 -16.94
CA PHE A 126 -7.17 1.53 -16.00
C PHE A 126 -7.25 2.93 -16.66
N ASP A 127 -8.16 3.75 -16.15
CA ASP A 127 -8.33 5.16 -16.52
C ASP A 127 -7.35 6.05 -15.72
N LYS A 128 -6.91 7.13 -16.34
CA LYS A 128 -5.97 8.11 -15.77
C LYS A 128 -6.65 9.44 -15.42
N ASP A 129 -7.94 9.63 -15.74
CA ASP A 129 -8.71 10.80 -15.31
C ASP A 129 -9.15 10.68 -13.84
N ILE A 130 -8.17 10.88 -12.95
CA ILE A 130 -8.35 10.85 -11.49
C ILE A 130 -9.49 11.77 -11.04
N LYS A 131 -9.67 12.93 -11.68
CA LYS A 131 -10.71 13.88 -11.25
C LYS A 131 -12.10 13.33 -11.48
N THR A 132 -12.32 12.67 -12.61
CA THR A 132 -13.59 12.04 -12.93
C THR A 132 -13.82 10.82 -12.04
N LEU A 133 -12.79 10.01 -11.79
CA LEU A 133 -12.87 8.86 -10.89
C LEU A 133 -13.21 9.26 -9.45
N VAL A 134 -12.52 10.26 -8.88
CA VAL A 134 -12.82 10.74 -7.51
C VAL A 134 -14.25 11.24 -7.39
N LYS A 135 -14.75 11.97 -8.40
CA LYS A 135 -16.15 12.41 -8.42
C LYS A 135 -17.12 11.25 -8.49
N LYS A 136 -16.79 10.22 -9.29
CA LYS A 136 -17.60 9.02 -9.41
C LYS A 136 -17.66 8.30 -8.06
N GLY A 137 -16.52 8.01 -7.44
CA GLY A 137 -16.45 7.26 -6.19
C GLY A 137 -17.19 7.95 -5.03
N ARG A 138 -17.09 9.28 -4.94
CA ARG A 138 -17.84 10.06 -3.94
C ARG A 138 -19.34 10.18 -4.19
N ALA A 139 -19.80 9.82 -5.38
CA ALA A 139 -21.22 9.82 -5.72
C ALA A 139 -21.88 8.45 -5.53
N LEU A 140 -21.09 7.43 -5.17
CA LEU A 140 -21.58 6.10 -4.83
C LEU A 140 -22.04 6.08 -3.37
N ASP A 141 -23.11 5.33 -3.11
CA ASP A 141 -23.66 5.17 -1.78
C ASP A 141 -22.95 4.03 -1.02
N GLU A 142 -23.21 3.90 0.28
CA GLU A 142 -22.60 2.86 1.14
C GLU A 142 -22.97 1.42 0.71
N ASP A 143 -24.03 1.23 -0.07
CA ASP A 143 -24.40 -0.10 -0.60
C ASP A 143 -23.58 -0.49 -1.84
N ASP A 144 -22.87 0.47 -2.47
CA ASP A 144 -22.11 0.28 -3.71
C ASP A 144 -20.61 0.05 -3.44
N LEU A 145 -20.25 -0.59 -2.30
CA LEU A 145 -18.86 -0.72 -1.85
C LEU A 145 -17.93 -1.37 -2.87
N GLU A 146 -18.41 -2.40 -3.58
CA GLU A 146 -17.62 -3.08 -4.61
C GLU A 146 -17.30 -2.14 -5.78
N GLU A 147 -18.29 -1.35 -6.22
CA GLU A 147 -18.06 -0.36 -7.28
C GLU A 147 -17.14 0.78 -6.79
N ALA A 148 -17.29 1.20 -5.54
CA ALA A 148 -16.43 2.22 -4.94
C ALA A 148 -14.98 1.73 -4.84
N LEU A 149 -14.77 0.48 -4.43
CA LEU A 149 -13.45 -0.14 -4.38
C LEU A 149 -12.83 -0.24 -5.78
N GLU A 150 -13.63 -0.60 -6.79
CA GLU A 150 -13.16 -0.65 -8.17
C GLU A 150 -12.76 0.72 -8.73
N VAL A 151 -13.49 1.77 -8.38
CA VAL A 151 -13.12 3.15 -8.70
C VAL A 151 -11.83 3.55 -8.00
N ALA A 152 -11.69 3.25 -6.71
CA ALA A 152 -10.48 3.53 -5.94
C ALA A 152 -9.27 2.75 -6.49
N ALA A 153 -9.44 1.47 -6.83
CA ALA A 153 -8.41 0.64 -7.45
C ALA A 153 -7.93 1.20 -8.80
N ASN A 154 -8.85 1.77 -9.58
CA ASN A 154 -8.52 2.48 -10.82
C ASN A 154 -7.60 3.68 -10.57
N ILE A 155 -7.93 4.50 -9.56
CA ILE A 155 -7.12 5.65 -9.12
C ILE A 155 -5.74 5.16 -8.65
N GLY A 156 -5.70 4.13 -7.79
CA GLY A 156 -4.46 3.56 -7.28
C GLY A 156 -3.56 3.00 -8.39
N ALA A 157 -4.12 2.31 -9.38
CA ALA A 157 -3.38 1.82 -10.54
C ALA A 157 -2.78 2.96 -11.37
N ALA A 158 -3.54 4.05 -11.57
CA ALA A 158 -3.01 5.24 -12.23
C ALA A 158 -1.88 5.91 -11.43
N VAL A 159 -1.95 5.92 -10.09
CA VAL A 159 -0.87 6.42 -9.22
C VAL A 159 0.38 5.55 -9.32
N ILE A 160 0.24 4.23 -9.32
CA ILE A 160 1.34 3.30 -9.57
C ILE A 160 2.01 3.59 -10.93
N ASP A 161 1.23 3.97 -11.94
CA ASP A 161 1.69 4.37 -13.27
C ASP A 161 2.24 5.82 -13.35
N GLY A 162 2.32 6.51 -12.21
CA GLY A 162 2.94 7.83 -12.10
C GLY A 162 1.98 9.02 -12.19
N ALA A 163 0.66 8.80 -12.17
CA ALA A 163 -0.30 9.90 -12.03
C ALA A 163 -0.16 10.58 -10.65
N THR A 164 -0.40 11.89 -10.60
CA THR A 164 -0.38 12.64 -9.34
C THR A 164 -1.74 12.55 -8.64
N CYS A 165 -1.75 11.92 -7.47
CA CYS A 165 -2.85 11.82 -6.50
C CYS A 165 -2.21 11.60 -5.10
N CYS A 166 -2.90 11.72 -3.96
CA CYS A 166 -4.31 12.10 -3.74
C CYS A 166 -4.51 13.27 -2.77
N ALA A 167 -3.43 13.81 -2.20
CA ALA A 167 -3.45 14.94 -1.25
C ALA A 167 -4.39 16.10 -1.60
N ARG A 168 -4.58 16.44 -2.89
CA ARG A 168 -5.49 17.53 -3.29
C ARG A 168 -7.00 17.22 -3.12
N TYR A 169 -7.34 15.97 -2.90
CA TYR A 169 -8.72 15.48 -2.78
C TYR A 169 -9.07 15.11 -1.35
N ILE A 170 -8.09 14.73 -0.55
CA ILE A 170 -8.21 14.53 0.90
C ILE A 170 -8.44 15.90 1.53
N LYS A 171 -9.39 15.99 2.47
CA LYS A 171 -9.63 17.24 3.20
C LYS A 171 -8.91 17.16 4.55
N ASP A 172 -8.22 18.25 4.91
CA ASP A 172 -7.43 18.31 6.15
C ASP A 172 -8.28 18.34 7.44
N ASP A 173 -9.59 18.58 7.33
CA ASP A 173 -10.54 18.75 8.45
C ASP A 173 -11.59 17.63 8.55
N MET A 174 -11.33 16.48 7.94
CA MET A 174 -12.25 15.36 7.98
C MET A 174 -12.19 14.63 9.33
N GLU A 175 -13.10 14.99 10.24
CA GLU A 175 -13.24 14.32 11.54
C GLU A 175 -13.68 12.85 11.41
N ASN A 176 -14.47 12.51 10.39
CA ASN A 176 -14.92 11.15 10.11
C ASN A 176 -14.92 10.91 8.58
N PRO A 177 -13.81 10.45 8.00
CA PRO A 177 -13.78 10.06 6.60
C PRO A 177 -14.73 8.90 6.30
N GLY A 178 -15.41 8.98 5.15
CA GLY A 178 -16.08 7.81 4.59
C GLY A 178 -15.05 6.82 4.04
N LEU A 179 -15.42 5.55 3.87
CA LEU A 179 -14.51 4.50 3.41
C LEU A 179 -13.83 4.82 2.07
N PHE A 180 -14.53 5.47 1.14
CA PHE A 180 -13.90 5.89 -0.12
C PHE A 180 -12.79 6.93 0.10
N ASP A 181 -12.95 7.84 1.07
CA ASP A 181 -11.91 8.81 1.40
C ASP A 181 -10.74 8.15 2.15
N GLU A 182 -11.00 7.14 2.99
CA GLU A 182 -9.96 6.28 3.57
C GLU A 182 -9.12 5.60 2.48
N TRP A 183 -9.75 5.09 1.42
CA TRP A 183 -9.01 4.56 0.29
C TRP A 183 -8.22 5.64 -0.47
N LEU A 184 -8.69 6.89 -0.54
CA LEU A 184 -7.89 7.97 -1.10
C LEU A 184 -6.67 8.30 -0.24
N ILE A 185 -6.78 8.20 1.08
CA ILE A 185 -5.67 8.35 2.03
C ILE A 185 -4.63 7.26 1.76
N GLU A 186 -5.06 5.99 1.70
CA GLU A 186 -4.15 4.88 1.40
C GLU A 186 -3.50 5.03 0.01
N ILE A 187 -4.21 5.51 -1.00
CA ILE A 187 -3.61 5.80 -2.31
C ILE A 187 -2.56 6.93 -2.23
N ASP A 188 -2.70 7.91 -1.33
CA ASP A 188 -1.65 8.90 -1.09
C ASP A 188 -0.42 8.28 -0.43
N THR A 189 -0.62 7.38 0.54
CA THR A 189 0.45 6.54 1.11
C THR A 189 1.18 5.76 0.01
N MET A 190 0.42 5.12 -0.90
CA MET A 190 0.99 4.43 -2.06
C MET A 190 1.80 5.36 -2.96
N SER A 191 1.30 6.58 -3.23
CA SER A 191 2.00 7.61 -4.00
C SER A 191 3.36 7.96 -3.39
N ASN A 192 3.40 8.12 -2.07
CA ASN A 192 4.63 8.44 -1.34
C ASN A 192 5.61 7.25 -1.31
N ALA A 193 5.11 6.03 -1.10
CA ALA A 193 5.91 4.82 -1.21
C ALA A 193 6.48 4.61 -2.64
N MET A 194 5.70 4.85 -3.69
CA MET A 194 6.19 4.75 -5.07
C MET A 194 7.29 5.76 -5.40
N LYS A 195 7.26 6.95 -4.78
CA LYS A 195 8.34 7.95 -4.89
C LYS A 195 9.60 7.48 -4.15
N SER A 196 9.46 6.92 -2.94
CA SER A 196 10.61 6.40 -2.18
C SER A 196 11.29 5.22 -2.89
N LEU A 197 10.52 4.43 -3.64
CA LEU A 197 11.00 3.31 -4.46
C LEU A 197 11.50 3.71 -5.86
N ALA A 198 11.61 4.99 -6.20
CA ALA A 198 11.97 5.42 -7.57
C ALA A 198 13.35 4.91 -8.07
N LYS A 199 14.24 4.49 -7.17
CA LYS A 199 15.56 3.90 -7.47
C LYS A 199 15.69 2.44 -7.02
N PHE A 200 14.59 1.82 -6.61
CA PHE A 200 14.59 0.43 -6.18
C PHE A 200 14.71 -0.48 -7.41
N ASP A 201 15.81 -1.23 -7.51
CA ASP A 201 16.07 -2.20 -8.57
C ASP A 201 16.91 -3.36 -8.01
N GLU A 202 16.28 -4.14 -7.12
CA GLU A 202 16.89 -5.31 -6.47
C GLU A 202 16.48 -6.60 -7.18
N VAL A 203 17.15 -7.71 -6.87
CA VAL A 203 16.77 -9.05 -7.38
C VAL A 203 16.33 -9.91 -6.21
N PRO A 204 15.15 -10.55 -6.25
CA PRO A 204 14.77 -11.53 -5.23
C PRO A 204 15.81 -12.63 -5.09
N GLY A 205 16.22 -12.93 -3.85
CA GLY A 205 17.03 -14.10 -3.58
C GLY A 205 16.20 -15.38 -3.71
N ASP A 206 16.73 -16.40 -4.37
CA ASP A 206 16.12 -17.73 -4.38
C ASP A 206 16.24 -18.33 -2.98
N THR A 207 15.10 -18.62 -2.33
CA THR A 207 15.09 -19.46 -1.12
C THR A 207 15.30 -20.91 -1.58
N SER A 208 16.52 -21.42 -1.40
CA SER A 208 16.85 -22.84 -1.62
C SER A 208 16.26 -23.73 -0.53
#